data_AF-A0A7V3YKU2-F1
#
_entry.id   AF-A0A7V3YKU2-F1
#
_cell.length_a   1.000
_cell.length_b   1.000
_cell.length_c   1.000
_cell.angle_alpha   90.00
_cell.angle_beta   90.00
_cell.angle_gamma   90.00
#
_symmetry.space_group_name_H-M   'P 1'
#
loop_
_entity.id
_entity.type
_entity.pdbx_description
1 polymer ?
#
loop_
_entity_poly.entity_id
_entity_poly.type
_entity_poly.pdbx_seq_one_letter_code
_entity_poly.pdbx_strand_id
1 'polypeptide(L)'
;GKVREAVVFGEKLVLVRKIWSRLGEKVIHVEDQVTNEGFIESPFMILYHINIGYPLLDEGSVLLLPAVRTIPRDHWAEEGKEEWFRFHAPQKGYFEKVYLHYPKTLGDGFGASLLLNERLKLGVYVKFDTKELPYFTEWKMMGEGEYVVGMEPGNCFPLGRKKEREEGRLVFLKPGETRKITLEIGIVDGEEEIREFKKYLGMD
;
A
#
# COMPACT_ATOMS: atom_id res chain seq x y z
N GLY A 1 3.20 9.91 -17.30
CA GLY A 1 4.34 9.19 -17.94
C GLY A 1 3.84 7.90 -18.55
N LYS A 2 4.58 7.36 -19.54
CA LYS A 2 4.31 6.05 -20.15
C LYS A 2 5.52 5.14 -19.95
N VAL A 3 5.31 3.93 -19.45
CA VAL A 3 6.35 2.90 -19.26
C VAL A 3 5.91 1.64 -20.00
N ARG A 4 6.86 0.93 -20.63
CA ARG A 4 6.61 -0.32 -21.34
C ARG A 4 7.52 -1.41 -20.77
N GLU A 5 6.92 -2.52 -20.39
CA GLU A 5 7.58 -3.79 -20.09
C GLU A 5 7.35 -4.72 -21.27
N ALA A 6 8.41 -5.12 -21.97
CA ALA A 6 8.31 -5.96 -23.15
C ALA A 6 9.48 -6.93 -23.30
N VAL A 7 9.18 -8.16 -23.67
CA VAL A 7 10.17 -9.19 -24.00
C VAL A 7 9.80 -9.91 -25.30
N VAL A 8 10.80 -10.36 -26.06
CA VAL A 8 10.58 -11.15 -27.27
C VAL A 8 9.90 -12.47 -26.88
N PHE A 9 8.81 -12.81 -27.56
CA PHE A 9 7.96 -13.97 -27.27
C PHE A 9 7.29 -14.02 -25.88
N GLY A 10 7.22 -12.89 -25.17
CA GLY A 10 6.53 -12.82 -23.86
C GLY A 10 5.64 -11.59 -23.71
N GLU A 11 5.56 -11.12 -22.48
CA GLU A 11 4.71 -10.02 -22.05
C GLU A 11 5.01 -8.72 -22.81
N LYS A 12 3.96 -7.93 -23.04
CA LYS A 12 4.01 -6.59 -23.63
C LYS A 12 3.00 -5.71 -22.91
N LEU A 13 3.36 -5.31 -21.69
CA LEU A 13 2.53 -4.50 -20.82
C LEU A 13 2.92 -3.02 -20.95
N VAL A 14 1.92 -2.16 -20.94
CA VAL A 14 2.11 -0.71 -20.99
C VAL A 14 1.36 -0.06 -19.84
N LEU A 15 2.10 0.69 -19.02
CA LEU A 15 1.59 1.55 -17.97
C LEU A 15 1.51 2.98 -18.50
N VAL A 16 0.35 3.62 -18.38
CA VAL A 16 0.18 5.07 -18.48
C VAL A 16 -0.21 5.60 -17.11
N ARG A 17 0.69 6.39 -16.50
CA ARG A 17 0.51 6.99 -15.18
C ARG A 17 0.25 8.47 -15.27
N LYS A 18 -0.72 8.96 -14.52
CA LYS A 18 -0.96 10.37 -14.24
C LYS A 18 -0.86 10.60 -12.74
N ILE A 19 0.00 11.53 -12.35
CA ILE A 19 0.11 12.01 -10.97
C ILE A 19 -0.31 13.47 -10.98
N TRP A 20 -1.24 13.86 -10.12
CA TRP A 20 -1.76 15.21 -10.08
C TRP A 20 -2.21 15.63 -8.68
N SER A 21 -2.39 16.93 -8.48
CA SER A 21 -2.93 17.53 -7.26
C SER A 21 -3.63 18.84 -7.64
N ARG A 22 -4.50 19.36 -6.77
CA ARG A 22 -5.13 20.69 -6.92
C ARG A 22 -4.49 21.69 -5.98
N LEU A 23 -4.39 22.94 -6.42
CA LEU A 23 -3.87 24.01 -5.56
C LEU A 23 -4.74 24.16 -4.31
N GLY A 24 -4.10 24.09 -3.14
CA GLY A 24 -4.77 24.15 -1.83
C GLY A 24 -5.23 22.80 -1.28
N GLU A 25 -5.08 21.72 -2.05
CA GLU A 25 -5.36 20.36 -1.58
C GLU A 25 -4.10 19.73 -0.95
N LYS A 26 -4.29 18.94 0.10
CA LYS A 26 -3.23 18.18 0.78
C LYS A 26 -3.13 16.73 0.28
N VAL A 27 -3.42 16.51 -1.00
CA VAL A 27 -3.55 15.17 -1.60
C VAL A 27 -2.84 15.10 -2.94
N ILE A 28 -2.13 13.99 -3.15
CA ILE A 28 -1.60 13.56 -4.44
C ILE A 28 -2.46 12.40 -4.94
N HIS A 29 -2.97 12.56 -6.16
CA HIS A 29 -3.76 11.56 -6.86
C HIS A 29 -2.88 10.82 -7.85
N VAL A 30 -2.97 9.49 -7.86
CA VAL A 30 -2.31 8.62 -8.84
C VAL A 30 -3.39 7.86 -9.61
N GLU A 31 -3.40 8.03 -10.92
CA GLU A 31 -4.27 7.32 -11.86
C GLU A 31 -3.40 6.54 -12.85
N ASP A 32 -3.53 5.23 -12.82
CA ASP A 32 -2.81 4.32 -13.71
C ASP A 32 -3.74 3.58 -14.64
N GLN A 33 -3.27 3.36 -15.87
CA GLN A 33 -3.88 2.44 -16.82
C GLN A 33 -2.81 1.45 -17.26
N VAL A 34 -3.04 0.16 -17.01
CA VAL A 34 -2.16 -0.92 -17.46
C VAL A 34 -2.88 -1.72 -18.55
N THR A 35 -2.29 -1.72 -19.74
CA THR A 35 -2.83 -2.43 -20.91
C THR A 35 -1.87 -3.52 -21.34
N ASN A 36 -2.40 -4.69 -21.66
CA ASN A 36 -1.65 -5.71 -22.41
C ASN A 36 -1.73 -5.39 -23.92
N GLU A 37 -0.70 -4.73 -24.45
CA GLU A 37 -0.53 -4.46 -25.90
C GLU A 37 0.00 -5.69 -26.66
N GLY A 38 0.18 -6.82 -25.97
CA GLY A 38 0.61 -8.09 -26.56
C GLY A 38 -0.53 -8.91 -27.16
N PHE A 39 -0.16 -10.09 -27.65
CA PHE A 39 -1.06 -11.06 -28.28
C PHE A 39 -1.21 -12.35 -27.48
N ILE A 40 -0.62 -12.40 -26.26
CA ILE A 40 -0.75 -13.51 -25.33
C ILE A 40 -1.27 -12.99 -23.99
N GLU A 41 -1.96 -13.85 -23.24
CA GLU A 41 -2.29 -13.56 -21.84
C GLU A 41 -1.00 -13.37 -21.03
N SER A 42 -0.94 -12.30 -20.24
CA SER A 42 0.26 -11.92 -19.49
C SER A 42 -0.04 -11.77 -18.00
N PRO A 43 0.83 -12.27 -17.09
CA PRO A 43 0.67 -12.04 -15.66
C PRO A 43 0.82 -10.55 -15.34
N PHE A 44 0.00 -10.04 -14.44
CA PHE A 44 0.00 -8.66 -14.01
C PHE A 44 0.03 -8.57 -12.49
N MET A 45 1.17 -8.13 -11.96
CA MET A 45 1.37 -7.87 -10.54
C MET A 45 1.79 -6.41 -10.38
N ILE A 46 1.12 -5.69 -9.48
CA ILE A 46 1.44 -4.31 -9.14
C ILE A 46 1.28 -4.10 -7.64
N LEU A 47 2.23 -3.37 -7.08
CA LEU A 47 2.30 -2.96 -5.69
C LEU A 47 2.80 -1.50 -5.67
N TYR A 48 2.10 -0.63 -4.95
CA TYR A 48 2.50 0.77 -4.81
C TYR A 48 3.35 0.90 -3.54
N HIS A 49 4.66 0.92 -3.71
CA HIS A 49 5.62 0.92 -2.61
C HIS A 49 5.78 2.32 -2.00
N ILE A 50 4.87 2.71 -1.11
CA ILE A 50 4.82 4.05 -0.51
C ILE A 50 5.53 4.01 0.84
N ASN A 51 6.71 4.61 0.91
CA ASN A 51 7.59 4.55 2.06
C ASN A 51 7.58 5.87 2.83
N ILE A 52 7.22 5.83 4.11
CA ILE A 52 7.14 7.01 4.97
C ILE A 52 8.11 6.87 6.13
N GLY A 53 8.95 7.88 6.33
CA GLY A 53 9.91 7.96 7.43
C GLY A 53 9.62 9.12 8.38
N TYR A 54 10.64 9.52 9.13
CA TYR A 54 10.62 10.69 9.99
C TYR A 54 10.27 11.97 9.19
N PRO A 55 9.49 12.93 9.73
CA PRO A 55 8.97 13.01 11.10
C PRO A 55 7.60 12.38 11.33
N LEU A 56 6.94 11.87 10.29
CA LEU A 56 5.62 11.25 10.44
C LEU A 56 5.72 9.90 11.15
N LEU A 57 6.67 9.07 10.71
CA LEU A 57 7.09 7.90 11.47
C LEU A 57 7.98 8.36 12.63
N ASP A 58 7.56 8.04 13.85
CA ASP A 58 8.33 8.29 15.07
C ASP A 58 7.91 7.32 16.18
N GLU A 59 8.64 7.31 17.30
CA GLU A 59 8.24 6.59 18.50
C GLU A 59 6.83 6.99 18.93
N GLY A 60 5.96 5.99 19.07
CA GLY A 60 4.56 6.18 19.45
C GLY A 60 3.61 6.51 18.31
N SER A 61 4.11 6.69 17.07
CA SER A 61 3.25 6.72 15.89
C SER A 61 2.54 5.37 15.69
N VAL A 62 1.38 5.40 15.04
CA VAL A 62 0.55 4.20 14.81
C VAL A 62 0.05 4.12 13.38
N LEU A 63 -0.07 2.90 12.86
CA LEU A 63 -0.70 2.61 11.57
C LEU A 63 -2.12 2.11 11.79
N LEU A 64 -3.10 2.91 11.40
CA LEU A 64 -4.51 2.53 11.41
C LEU A 64 -4.87 1.94 10.05
N LEU A 65 -5.24 0.66 10.04
CA LEU A 65 -5.69 -0.05 8.84
C LEU A 65 -6.81 -1.02 9.22
N PRO A 66 -8.07 -0.74 8.85
CA PRO A 66 -9.15 -1.71 8.95
C PRO A 66 -8.84 -2.93 8.08
N ALA A 67 -8.51 -4.06 8.72
CA ALA A 67 -8.19 -5.30 8.04
C ALA A 67 -9.11 -6.43 8.51
N VAL A 68 -9.57 -7.25 7.57
CA VAL A 68 -10.32 -8.49 7.86
C VAL A 68 -9.38 -9.55 8.42
N ARG A 69 -8.12 -9.52 7.97
CA ARG A 69 -7.08 -10.48 8.35
C ARG A 69 -5.70 -9.85 8.17
N THR A 70 -4.81 -10.13 9.11
CA THR A 70 -3.38 -9.80 9.05
C THR A 70 -2.58 -11.09 9.20
N ILE A 71 -1.55 -11.28 8.38
CA ILE A 71 -0.66 -12.44 8.41
C ILE A 71 0.79 -11.94 8.49
N PRO A 72 1.56 -12.30 9.52
CA PRO A 72 3.00 -12.05 9.51
C PRO A 72 3.67 -12.87 8.40
N ARG A 73 4.58 -12.25 7.64
CA ARG A 73 5.22 -12.90 6.48
C ARG A 73 6.11 -14.07 6.87
N ASP A 74 6.84 -13.94 7.97
CA ASP A 74 7.87 -14.86 8.42
C ASP A 74 8.01 -14.86 9.95
N HIS A 75 8.98 -15.60 10.48
CA HIS A 75 9.20 -15.74 11.92
C HIS A 75 9.62 -14.42 12.60
N TRP A 76 10.28 -13.50 11.89
CA TRP A 76 10.63 -12.18 12.43
C TRP A 76 9.39 -11.32 12.61
N ALA A 77 8.46 -11.38 11.66
CA ALA A 77 7.16 -10.71 11.77
C ALA A 77 6.22 -11.41 12.76
N GLU A 78 6.32 -12.73 12.93
CA GLU A 78 5.55 -13.46 13.95
C GLU A 78 5.90 -12.93 15.35
N GLU A 79 7.18 -12.65 15.59
CA GLU A 79 7.64 -11.90 16.76
C GLU A 79 7.15 -10.44 16.67
N GLY A 80 6.18 -10.05 17.50
CA GLY A 80 5.64 -8.68 17.49
C GLY A 80 4.39 -8.50 16.63
N LYS A 81 3.80 -9.59 16.11
CA LYS A 81 2.55 -9.55 15.36
C LYS A 81 1.37 -8.89 16.08
N GLU A 82 1.34 -8.87 17.42
CA GLU A 82 0.27 -8.21 18.17
C GLU A 82 0.44 -6.68 18.20
N GLU A 83 1.63 -6.19 17.82
CA GLU A 83 2.00 -4.77 17.85
C GLU A 83 2.45 -4.28 16.47
N TRP A 84 2.00 -4.93 15.38
CA TRP A 84 2.33 -4.53 14.01
C TRP A 84 2.07 -3.03 13.82
N PHE A 85 0.90 -2.56 14.27
CA PHE A 85 0.40 -1.20 14.12
C PHE A 85 1.13 -0.11 14.92
N ARG A 86 2.07 -0.43 15.82
CA ARG A 86 2.73 0.56 16.69
C ARG A 86 4.22 0.68 16.38
N PHE A 87 4.72 1.90 16.21
CA PHE A 87 6.13 2.14 15.90
C PHE A 87 6.92 2.60 17.14
N HIS A 88 8.19 2.20 17.21
CA HIS A 88 9.12 2.54 18.28
C HIS A 88 10.33 3.30 17.72
N ALA A 89 11.17 3.86 18.58
CA ALA A 89 12.41 4.52 18.16
C ALA A 89 13.32 3.56 17.36
N PRO A 90 14.22 4.07 16.49
CA PRO A 90 15.18 3.24 15.77
C PRO A 90 15.95 2.28 16.69
N GLN A 91 16.10 1.02 16.26
CA GLN A 91 16.76 -0.04 17.01
C GLN A 91 17.96 -0.58 16.24
N LYS A 92 19.09 -0.71 16.94
CA LYS A 92 20.28 -1.34 16.40
C LYS A 92 20.03 -2.81 16.09
N GLY A 93 20.35 -3.24 14.87
CA GLY A 93 20.20 -4.64 14.45
C GLY A 93 18.75 -5.08 14.23
N TYR A 94 17.82 -4.15 14.11
CA TYR A 94 16.44 -4.46 13.75
C TYR A 94 16.39 -5.08 12.35
N PHE A 95 15.75 -6.25 12.23
CA PHE A 95 15.44 -6.86 10.93
C PHE A 95 13.99 -6.51 10.55
N GLU A 96 13.73 -6.31 9.26
CA GLU A 96 12.40 -5.95 8.78
C GLU A 96 11.32 -6.91 9.29
N LYS A 97 10.14 -6.36 9.58
CA LYS A 97 8.94 -7.14 9.85
C LYS A 97 7.89 -6.78 8.82
N VAL A 98 7.36 -7.79 8.14
CA VAL A 98 6.39 -7.58 7.06
C VAL A 98 5.07 -8.24 7.42
N TYR A 99 4.00 -7.46 7.31
CA TYR A 99 2.65 -7.91 7.59
C TYR A 99 1.78 -7.82 6.32
N LEU A 100 1.06 -8.90 6.04
CA LEU A 100 0.25 -9.09 4.86
C LEU A 100 -1.22 -8.93 5.26
N HIS A 101 -1.85 -7.85 4.83
CA HIS A 101 -3.21 -7.50 5.22
C HIS A 101 -4.21 -7.75 4.09
N TYR A 102 -5.39 -8.18 4.51
CA TYR A 102 -6.61 -8.20 3.72
C TYR A 102 -7.44 -6.99 4.18
N PRO A 103 -7.28 -5.82 3.54
CA PRO A 103 -7.99 -4.60 3.93
C PRO A 103 -9.50 -4.79 3.84
N LYS A 104 -10.23 -4.16 4.75
CA LYS A 104 -11.68 -4.06 4.66
C LYS A 104 -12.04 -3.04 3.57
N THR A 105 -12.98 -3.41 2.71
CA THR A 105 -13.63 -2.44 1.81
C THR A 105 -14.58 -1.57 2.64
N LEU A 106 -14.33 -0.26 2.63
CA LEU A 106 -15.14 0.77 3.26
C LEU A 106 -16.40 1.06 2.41
N GLY A 107 -17.30 1.89 2.95
CA GLY A 107 -18.63 2.12 2.37
C GLY A 107 -18.63 2.69 0.94
N ASP A 108 -17.51 3.28 0.50
CA ASP A 108 -17.32 3.86 -0.83
C ASP A 108 -16.59 2.93 -1.82
N GLY A 109 -16.30 1.68 -1.43
CA GLY A 109 -15.57 0.71 -2.27
C GLY A 109 -14.05 0.78 -2.15
N PHE A 110 -13.52 1.68 -1.33
CA PHE A 110 -12.09 1.84 -1.13
C PHE A 110 -11.61 1.15 0.14
N GLY A 111 -10.31 0.86 0.19
CA GLY A 111 -9.57 0.59 1.40
C GLY A 111 -8.75 1.82 1.75
N ALA A 112 -8.40 1.98 3.03
CA ALA A 112 -7.55 3.07 3.45
C ALA A 112 -6.69 2.69 4.66
N SER A 113 -5.52 3.31 4.74
CA SER A 113 -4.59 3.25 5.87
C SER A 113 -4.19 4.67 6.28
N LEU A 114 -3.85 4.86 7.55
CA LEU A 114 -3.37 6.13 8.11
C LEU A 114 -2.18 5.88 9.02
N LEU A 115 -1.01 6.40 8.66
CA LEU A 115 0.10 6.56 9.60
C LEU A 115 -0.11 7.86 10.38
N LEU A 116 -0.34 7.74 11.69
CA LEU A 116 -0.70 8.84 12.56
C LEU A 116 0.43 9.12 13.57
N ASN A 117 0.86 10.37 13.60
CA ASN A 117 1.67 10.93 14.67
C ASN A 117 0.81 11.83 15.55
N GLU A 118 0.29 11.26 16.65
CA GLU A 118 -0.57 11.97 17.60
C GLU A 118 0.12 13.21 18.20
N ARG A 119 1.44 13.16 18.44
CA ARG A 119 2.20 14.28 19.03
C ARG A 119 2.26 15.47 18.08
N LEU A 120 2.42 15.22 16.79
CA LEU A 120 2.40 16.26 15.76
C LEU A 120 0.99 16.66 15.33
N LYS A 121 -0.03 15.89 15.73
CA LYS A 121 -1.41 16.02 15.23
C LYS A 121 -1.43 15.99 13.69
N LEU A 122 -0.61 15.10 13.12
CA LEU A 122 -0.39 15.00 11.70
C LEU A 122 -0.36 13.52 11.29
N GLY A 123 -0.92 13.20 10.14
CA GLY A 123 -0.85 11.86 9.59
C GLY A 123 -0.84 11.85 8.07
N VAL A 124 -0.33 10.76 7.51
CA VAL A 124 -0.42 10.49 6.07
C VAL A 124 -1.31 9.28 5.86
N TYR A 125 -2.27 9.42 4.94
CA TYR A 125 -3.15 8.35 4.56
C TYR A 125 -2.86 7.88 3.14
N VAL A 126 -3.18 6.61 2.89
CA VAL A 126 -3.21 6.01 1.57
C VAL A 126 -4.58 5.39 1.38
N LYS A 127 -5.33 5.87 0.38
CA LYS A 127 -6.67 5.37 0.00
C LYS A 127 -6.59 4.74 -1.39
N PHE A 128 -7.17 3.55 -1.56
CA PHE A 128 -6.97 2.73 -2.76
C PHE A 128 -8.24 1.95 -3.11
N ASP A 129 -8.49 1.75 -4.41
CA ASP A 129 -9.63 0.95 -4.88
C ASP A 129 -9.40 -0.55 -4.53
N THR A 130 -10.18 -1.10 -3.60
CA THR A 130 -10.02 -2.50 -3.16
C THR A 130 -10.40 -3.53 -4.21
N LYS A 131 -11.12 -3.13 -5.26
CA LYS A 131 -11.40 -4.01 -6.39
C LYS A 131 -10.13 -4.29 -7.19
N GLU A 132 -9.29 -3.27 -7.35
CA GLU A 132 -8.07 -3.34 -8.17
C GLU A 132 -6.84 -3.65 -7.31
N LEU A 133 -6.85 -3.23 -6.04
CA LEU A 133 -5.81 -3.43 -5.03
C LEU A 133 -6.39 -4.10 -3.76
N PRO A 134 -6.78 -5.38 -3.84
CA PRO A 134 -7.41 -6.11 -2.74
C PRO A 134 -6.48 -6.47 -1.57
N TYR A 135 -5.17 -6.20 -1.68
CA TYR A 135 -4.17 -6.54 -0.66
C TYR A 135 -3.39 -5.31 -0.22
N PHE A 136 -2.84 -5.38 0.99
CA PHE A 136 -1.97 -4.34 1.52
C PHE A 136 -0.78 -4.99 2.23
N THR A 137 0.43 -4.57 1.89
CA THR A 137 1.64 -4.99 2.60
C THR A 137 2.11 -3.85 3.49
N GLU A 138 2.37 -4.16 4.76
CA GLU A 138 3.09 -3.28 5.66
C GLU A 138 4.55 -3.76 5.73
N TRP A 139 5.49 -2.91 5.32
CA TRP A 139 6.92 -3.14 5.49
C TRP A 139 7.44 -2.30 6.65
N LYS A 140 7.56 -2.89 7.84
CA LYS A 140 8.00 -2.20 9.05
C LYS A 140 9.50 -2.36 9.25
N MET A 141 10.26 -1.29 8.99
CA MET A 141 11.71 -1.27 9.15
C MET A 141 12.13 -0.20 10.16
N MET A 142 12.37 -0.61 11.42
CA MET A 142 12.68 0.28 12.54
C MET A 142 14.17 0.33 12.87
N GLY A 143 15.04 0.23 11.85
CA GLY A 143 16.49 0.19 12.03
C GLY A 143 17.14 1.55 12.19
N GLU A 144 18.29 1.60 12.85
CA GLU A 144 19.18 2.77 12.80
C GLU A 144 19.66 3.00 11.35
N GLY A 145 19.48 4.22 10.83
CA GLY A 145 19.82 4.55 9.43
C GLY A 145 18.78 4.09 8.39
N GLU A 146 17.88 3.19 8.78
CA GLU A 146 16.84 2.59 7.95
C GLU A 146 15.52 2.61 8.74
N TYR A 147 14.96 3.81 8.92
CA TYR A 147 13.76 4.06 9.75
C TYR A 147 12.58 4.47 8.88
N VAL A 148 11.78 3.48 8.48
CA VAL A 148 10.75 3.64 7.45
C VAL A 148 9.63 2.61 7.62
N VAL A 149 8.41 3.00 7.27
CA VAL A 149 7.28 2.09 7.07
C VAL A 149 6.80 2.15 5.62
N GLY A 150 6.68 0.99 4.99
CA GLY A 150 6.02 0.82 3.70
C GLY A 150 4.51 0.63 3.89
N MET A 151 3.70 1.46 3.23
CA MET A 151 2.25 1.38 3.16
C MET A 151 1.86 0.96 1.73
N GLU A 152 1.72 -0.34 1.48
CA GLU A 152 1.87 -0.87 0.13
C GLU A 152 0.60 -1.58 -0.38
N PRO A 153 -0.42 -0.84 -0.87
CA PRO A 153 -1.55 -1.46 -1.52
C PRO A 153 -1.13 -2.10 -2.85
N GLY A 154 -1.68 -3.28 -3.13
CA GLY A 154 -1.30 -4.09 -4.28
C GLY A 154 -2.39 -5.06 -4.72
N ASN A 155 -2.24 -5.57 -5.94
CA ASN A 155 -3.05 -6.70 -6.43
C ASN A 155 -2.43 -8.07 -6.10
N CYS A 156 -1.30 -8.06 -5.38
CA CYS A 156 -0.56 -9.23 -4.94
C CYS A 156 0.21 -8.91 -3.66
N PHE A 157 0.65 -9.95 -2.95
CA PHE A 157 1.71 -9.81 -1.94
C PHE A 157 3.10 -9.96 -2.57
N PRO A 158 4.16 -9.38 -1.97
CA PRO A 158 5.54 -9.50 -2.47
C PRO A 158 6.16 -10.88 -2.15
N LEU A 159 5.42 -11.97 -2.39
CA LEU A 159 5.84 -13.37 -2.21
C LEU A 159 6.32 -14.02 -3.51
N GLY A 160 6.24 -13.28 -4.62
CA GLY A 160 6.68 -13.70 -5.95
C GLY A 160 5.62 -14.42 -6.79
N ARG A 161 5.79 -14.33 -8.13
CA ARG A 161 4.82 -14.84 -9.14
C ARG A 161 4.40 -16.29 -8.93
N LYS A 162 5.33 -17.17 -8.49
CA LYS A 162 5.04 -18.60 -8.26
C LYS A 162 4.04 -18.79 -7.12
N LYS A 163 4.29 -18.17 -5.96
CA LYS A 163 3.45 -18.29 -4.77
C LYS A 163 2.07 -17.68 -5.00
N GLU A 164 2.01 -16.51 -5.63
CA GLU A 164 0.74 -15.87 -5.98
C GLU A 164 -0.09 -16.72 -6.95
N ARG A 165 0.55 -17.46 -7.87
CA ARG A 165 -0.14 -18.40 -8.77
C ARG A 165 -0.68 -19.62 -8.03
N GLU A 166 0.15 -20.23 -7.18
CA GLU A 166 -0.23 -21.41 -6.38
C GLU A 166 -1.40 -21.10 -5.43
N GLU A 167 -1.47 -19.88 -4.92
CA GLU A 167 -2.53 -19.42 -4.02
C GLU A 167 -3.70 -18.74 -4.75
N GLY A 168 -3.72 -18.79 -6.09
CA GLY A 168 -4.83 -18.31 -6.91
C GLY A 168 -5.05 -16.80 -6.93
N ARG A 169 -4.04 -16.01 -6.50
CA ARG A 169 -4.10 -14.54 -6.47
C ARG A 169 -3.51 -13.87 -7.72
N LEU A 170 -2.66 -14.58 -8.47
CA LEU A 170 -2.00 -14.00 -9.63
C LEU A 170 -3.04 -13.53 -10.67
N VAL A 171 -3.06 -12.21 -10.91
CA VAL A 171 -3.92 -11.60 -11.92
C VAL A 171 -3.28 -11.75 -13.30
N PHE A 172 -4.12 -11.94 -14.31
CA PHE A 172 -3.73 -11.99 -15.72
C PHE A 172 -4.50 -10.93 -16.52
N LEU A 173 -3.84 -10.40 -17.56
CA LEU A 173 -4.47 -9.53 -18.55
C LEU A 173 -4.50 -10.23 -19.90
N LYS A 174 -5.67 -10.34 -20.49
CA LYS A 174 -5.86 -10.82 -21.86
C LYS A 174 -5.34 -9.80 -22.88
N PRO A 175 -5.04 -10.21 -24.13
CA PRO A 175 -4.69 -9.27 -25.20
C PRO A 175 -5.71 -8.12 -25.32
N GLY A 176 -5.21 -6.88 -25.29
CA GLY A 176 -6.03 -5.66 -25.34
C GLY A 176 -6.74 -5.29 -24.04
N GLU A 177 -6.70 -6.14 -23.01
CA GLU A 177 -7.33 -5.86 -21.73
C GLU A 177 -6.59 -4.74 -21.00
N THR A 178 -7.36 -3.86 -20.36
CA THR A 178 -6.86 -2.74 -19.57
C THR A 178 -7.43 -2.77 -18.16
N ARG A 179 -6.57 -2.56 -17.16
CA ARG A 179 -6.95 -2.28 -15.77
C ARG A 179 -6.71 -0.81 -15.46
N LYS A 180 -7.62 -0.20 -14.71
CA LYS A 180 -7.53 1.19 -14.26
C LYS A 180 -7.39 1.17 -12.76
N ILE A 181 -6.38 1.85 -12.23
CA ILE A 181 -6.06 1.82 -10.81
C ILE A 181 -5.99 3.25 -10.32
N THR A 182 -6.67 3.53 -9.20
CA THR A 182 -6.65 4.84 -8.56
C THR A 182 -6.20 4.72 -7.12
N LEU A 183 -5.41 5.71 -6.70
CA LEU A 183 -4.81 5.80 -5.38
C LEU A 183 -4.73 7.28 -4.98
N GLU A 184 -5.04 7.57 -3.73
CA GLU A 184 -4.81 8.87 -3.11
C GLU A 184 -3.76 8.72 -2.00
N ILE A 185 -2.82 9.66 -1.95
CA ILE A 185 -1.89 9.84 -0.84
C ILE A 185 -2.11 11.24 -0.30
N GLY A 186 -2.60 11.35 0.93
CA GLY A 186 -2.98 12.65 1.49
C GLY A 186 -2.55 12.83 2.93
N ILE A 187 -2.64 14.06 3.40
CA ILE A 187 -2.31 14.45 4.78
C ILE A 187 -3.60 14.80 5.53
N VAL A 188 -3.70 14.28 6.76
CA VAL A 188 -4.62 14.80 7.79
C VAL A 188 -3.83 15.67 8.75
N ASP A 189 -4.29 16.89 8.96
CA ASP A 189 -3.61 17.92 9.74
C ASP A 189 -4.57 18.53 10.76
N GLY A 190 -4.24 18.36 12.03
CA GLY A 190 -5.08 18.78 13.15
C GLY A 190 -6.09 17.72 13.59
N GLU A 191 -6.61 17.92 14.80
CA GLU A 191 -7.48 16.95 15.49
C GLU A 191 -8.80 16.69 14.76
N GLU A 192 -9.32 17.69 14.06
CA GLU A 192 -10.59 17.58 13.34
C GLU A 192 -10.45 16.62 12.15
N GLU A 193 -9.48 16.85 11.26
CA GLU A 193 -9.23 15.98 10.11
C GLU A 193 -8.86 14.55 10.54
N ILE A 194 -8.07 14.42 11.62
CA ILE A 194 -7.75 13.10 12.20
C ILE A 194 -9.02 12.39 12.68
N ARG A 195 -9.90 13.08 13.39
CA ARG A 195 -11.15 12.50 13.90
C ARG A 195 -12.08 12.09 12.76
N GLU A 196 -12.21 12.92 11.74
CA GLU A 196 -13.01 12.62 10.55
C GLU A 196 -12.46 11.40 9.81
N PHE A 197 -11.14 11.30 9.66
CA PHE A 197 -10.52 10.16 8.98
C PHE A 197 -10.63 8.87 9.81
N LYS A 198 -10.45 8.95 11.13
CA LYS A 198 -10.69 7.82 12.06
C LYS A 198 -12.14 7.30 11.93
N LYS A 199 -13.12 8.19 11.88
CA LYS A 199 -14.52 7.85 11.62
C LYS A 199 -14.72 7.23 10.24
N TYR A 200 -14.05 7.74 9.20
CA TYR A 200 -14.07 7.12 7.85
C TYR A 200 -13.53 5.69 7.87
N LEU A 201 -12.48 5.42 8.65
CA LEU A 201 -11.94 4.07 8.86
C LEU A 201 -12.87 3.18 9.71
N GLY A 202 -13.90 3.74 10.34
CA GLY A 202 -14.78 3.05 11.29
C GLY A 202 -14.07 2.71 12.61
N MET A 203 -13.15 3.57 13.02
CA MET A 203 -12.34 3.44 14.24
C MET A 203 -12.59 4.68 15.11
N ASP A 204 -13.53 4.59 16.06
CA ASP A 204 -13.78 5.64 17.06
C ASP A 204 -12.91 5.46 18.31
#